data_AF-A0A7S4MFW2-F1
#
_entry.id   AF-A0A7S4MFW2-F1
#
_cell.length_a   1.000
_cell.length_b   1.000
_cell.length_c   1.000
_cell.angle_alpha   90.00
_cell.angle_beta   90.00
_cell.angle_gamma   90.00
#
_symmetry.space_group_name_H-M   'P 1'
#
loop_
_entity.id
_entity.type
_entity.pdbx_description
1 polymer ?
#
loop_
_entity_poly.entity_id
_entity_poly.type
_entity_poly.pdbx_seq_one_letter_code
_entity_poly.pdbx_strand_id
1 'polypeptide(L)'
;VVCGFAGATADAMTLFERLEMKLQEYPETMRACVEMAKAWRTDKYLRRLEATMIVCDATVSLTLTGNGDVIEPEEGIIGIGSGGMFATAAARALIDVPDMDAEAIGRKAMGIAADMCVYTNRNWITHTIDIPPPPPEAE
;
A
#
# COMPACT_ATOMS: atom_id res chain seq x y z
N VAL A 1 9.17 -3.91 -5.12
CA VAL A 1 8.17 -2.92 -4.66
C VAL A 1 6.84 -3.24 -5.31
N VAL A 2 5.75 -3.24 -4.55
CA VAL A 2 4.36 -3.34 -5.03
C VAL A 2 3.64 -2.05 -4.66
N CYS A 3 2.81 -1.54 -5.56
CA CYS A 3 2.04 -0.32 -5.34
C CYS A 3 0.56 -0.56 -5.61
N GLY A 4 -0.29 0.13 -4.85
CA GLY A 4 -1.75 0.12 -5.02
C GLY A 4 -2.30 1.53 -4.99
N PHE A 5 -3.38 1.79 -5.72
CA PHE A 5 -4.01 3.10 -5.79
C PHE A 5 -5.54 2.97 -5.80
N ALA A 6 -6.22 3.83 -5.04
CA ALA A 6 -7.68 3.91 -5.03
C ALA A 6 -8.13 5.24 -5.64
N GLY A 7 -8.59 5.21 -6.89
CA GLY A 7 -9.03 6.38 -7.64
C GLY A 7 -9.12 6.14 -9.15
N ALA A 8 -9.06 7.20 -9.95
CA ALA A 8 -9.12 7.09 -11.40
C ALA A 8 -7.82 6.53 -12.00
N THR A 9 -7.95 5.70 -13.03
CA THR A 9 -6.81 5.02 -13.68
C THR A 9 -5.76 5.99 -14.22
N ALA A 10 -6.16 7.13 -14.79
CA ALA A 10 -5.23 8.11 -15.34
C ALA A 10 -4.34 8.74 -14.25
N ASP A 11 -4.92 9.01 -13.07
CA ASP A 11 -4.18 9.53 -11.93
C ASP A 11 -3.22 8.47 -11.39
N ALA A 12 -3.65 7.21 -11.33
CA ALA A 12 -2.82 6.08 -10.91
C ALA A 12 -1.55 5.96 -11.76
N MET A 13 -1.71 5.93 -13.10
CA MET A 13 -0.57 5.81 -14.03
C MET A 13 0.41 6.97 -13.86
N THR A 14 -0.10 8.20 -13.74
CA THR A 14 0.73 9.39 -13.54
C THR A 14 1.54 9.30 -12.24
N LEU A 15 0.92 8.83 -11.16
CA LEU A 15 1.59 8.72 -9.85
C LEU A 15 2.59 7.56 -9.82
N PHE A 16 2.29 6.44 -10.47
CA PHE A 16 3.20 5.31 -10.58
C PHE A 16 4.46 5.66 -11.39
N GLU A 17 4.32 6.32 -12.54
CA GLU A 17 5.47 6.77 -13.34
C GLU A 17 6.36 7.74 -12.53
N ARG A 18 5.75 8.65 -11.76
CA ARG A 18 6.51 9.58 -10.89
C ARG A 18 7.19 8.86 -9.74
N LEU A 19 6.53 7.89 -9.12
CA LEU A 19 7.12 7.08 -8.07
C LEU A 19 8.30 6.26 -8.60
N GLU A 20 8.17 5.66 -9.78
CA GLU A 20 9.25 4.90 -10.42
C GLU A 20 10.49 5.77 -10.65
N MET A 21 10.32 7.00 -11.15
CA MET A 21 11.43 7.95 -11.27
C MET A 21 12.10 8.24 -9.91
N LYS A 22 11.32 8.34 -8.82
CA LYS A 22 11.88 8.54 -7.47
C LYS A 22 12.58 7.32 -6.92
N LEU A 23 12.12 6.11 -7.22
CA LEU A 23 12.80 4.87 -6.85
C LEU A 23 14.11 4.67 -7.61
N GLN A 24 14.21 5.18 -8.85
CA GLN A 24 15.46 5.19 -9.60
C GLN A 24 16.47 6.20 -9.04
N GLU A 25 15.99 7.35 -8.56
CA GLU A 25 16.82 8.41 -7.96
C GLU A 25 17.30 8.03 -6.54
N TYR A 26 16.44 7.37 -5.76
CA TYR A 26 16.69 6.99 -4.37
C TYR A 26 16.51 5.48 -4.19
N PRO A 27 17.58 4.71 -3.89
CA PRO A 27 17.49 3.27 -3.69
C PRO A 27 16.61 2.83 -2.51
N GLU A 28 16.41 3.70 -1.53
CA GLU A 28 15.59 3.43 -0.33
C GLU A 28 14.13 3.83 -0.58
N THR A 29 13.21 2.87 -0.45
CA THR A 29 11.77 3.07 -0.70
C THR A 29 11.16 4.15 0.19
N MET A 30 11.51 4.20 1.48
CA MET A 30 11.07 5.26 2.39
C MET A 30 11.46 6.64 1.88
N ARG A 31 12.72 6.81 1.45
CA ARG A 31 13.21 8.08 0.92
C ARG A 31 12.52 8.46 -0.38
N ALA A 32 12.39 7.52 -1.31
CA ALA A 32 11.67 7.74 -2.57
C ALA A 32 10.22 8.18 -2.34
N CYS A 33 9.53 7.55 -1.37
CA CYS A 33 8.15 7.89 -1.01
C CYS A 33 8.03 9.29 -0.40
N VAL A 34 8.98 9.70 0.46
CA VAL A 34 9.04 11.06 1.01
C VAL A 34 9.22 12.11 -0.09
N GLU A 35 10.12 11.87 -1.05
CA GLU A 35 10.31 12.80 -2.18
C GLU A 35 9.11 12.81 -3.14
N MET A 36 8.46 11.66 -3.34
CA MET A 36 7.21 11.58 -4.09
C MET A 36 6.08 12.36 -3.43
N ALA A 37 5.88 12.22 -2.11
CA ALA A 37 4.85 12.95 -1.37
C ALA A 37 5.06 14.46 -1.41
N LYS A 38 6.31 14.94 -1.30
CA LYS A 38 6.65 16.36 -1.52
C LYS A 38 6.28 16.81 -2.92
N ALA A 39 6.68 16.07 -3.95
CA ALA A 39 6.38 16.40 -5.34
C ALA A 39 4.86 16.45 -5.58
N TRP A 40 4.12 15.46 -5.08
CA TRP A 40 2.66 15.38 -5.18
C TRP A 40 2.00 16.61 -4.54
N ARG A 41 2.39 16.98 -3.32
CA ARG A 41 1.84 18.15 -2.61
C ARG A 41 2.07 19.48 -3.34
N THR A 42 3.22 19.62 -3.99
CA THR A 42 3.59 20.86 -4.70
C THR A 42 2.95 20.97 -6.08
N ASP A 43 2.57 19.86 -6.69
CA ASP A 43 1.96 19.86 -8.01
C ASP A 43 0.54 20.42 -7.97
N LYS A 44 0.28 21.43 -8.81
CA LYS A 44 -0.99 22.17 -8.83
C LYS A 44 -2.21 21.27 -9.08
N TYR A 45 -2.05 20.24 -9.90
CA TYR A 45 -3.11 19.34 -10.30
C TYR A 45 -3.22 18.16 -9.35
N LEU A 46 -2.10 17.48 -9.07
CA LEU A 46 -2.11 16.24 -8.31
C LEU A 46 -2.54 16.45 -6.84
N ARG A 47 -2.22 17.58 -6.22
CA ARG A 47 -2.59 17.86 -4.82
C ARG A 47 -4.10 17.92 -4.56
N ARG A 48 -4.93 17.98 -5.61
CA ARG A 48 -6.40 18.02 -5.51
C ARG A 48 -7.03 16.63 -5.59
N LEU A 49 -6.23 15.61 -5.83
CA LEU A 49 -6.71 14.24 -5.86
C LEU A 49 -7.08 13.82 -4.43
N GLU A 50 -8.30 13.33 -4.25
CA GLU A 50 -8.74 12.69 -3.00
C GLU A 50 -8.26 11.24 -2.89
N ALA A 51 -7.31 10.86 -3.75
CA ALA A 51 -6.82 9.51 -3.85
C ALA A 51 -5.69 9.24 -2.85
N THR A 52 -5.56 7.96 -2.50
CA THR A 52 -4.50 7.44 -1.64
C THR A 52 -3.72 6.37 -2.39
N MET A 53 -2.41 6.35 -2.20
CA MET A 53 -1.51 5.35 -2.77
C MET A 53 -0.85 4.53 -1.64
N ILE A 54 -0.78 3.22 -1.81
CA ILE A 54 0.02 2.32 -0.97
C ILE A 54 1.28 1.93 -1.74
N VAL A 55 2.41 1.91 -1.05
CA VAL A 55 3.68 1.41 -1.56
C VAL A 55 4.28 0.47 -0.53
N CYS A 56 4.62 -0.75 -0.92
CA CYS A 56 5.29 -1.71 -0.04
C CYS A 56 6.49 -2.38 -0.70
N ASP A 57 7.48 -2.70 0.13
CA ASP A 57 8.57 -3.59 -0.22
C ASP A 57 8.86 -4.57 0.91
N ALA A 58 10.02 -5.22 0.89
CA ALA A 58 10.42 -6.20 1.90
C ALA A 58 10.64 -5.60 3.30
N THR A 59 10.73 -4.28 3.41
CA THR A 59 11.15 -3.56 4.62
C THR A 59 10.09 -2.62 5.16
N VAL A 60 9.31 -1.97 4.30
CA VAL A 60 8.34 -0.94 4.70
C VAL A 60 7.01 -1.09 3.96
N SER A 61 5.94 -0.68 4.63
CA SER A 61 4.59 -0.53 4.07
C SER A 61 4.10 0.88 4.31
N LEU A 62 3.89 1.65 3.24
CA LEU A 62 3.65 3.10 3.31
C LEU A 62 2.35 3.50 2.65
N THR A 63 1.66 4.46 3.27
CA THR A 63 0.53 5.18 2.69
C THR A 63 0.96 6.59 2.32
N LEU A 64 0.67 7.01 1.09
CA LEU A 64 0.97 8.35 0.57
C LEU A 64 -0.32 9.08 0.18
N THR A 65 -0.37 10.38 0.46
CA THR A 65 -1.51 11.25 0.14
C THR A 65 -1.08 12.49 -0.65
N GLY A 66 -2.03 13.11 -1.37
CA GLY A 66 -1.81 14.39 -2.05
C GLY A 66 -1.53 15.58 -1.12
N ASN A 67 -1.74 15.43 0.18
CA ASN A 67 -1.39 16.42 1.20
C ASN A 67 0.11 16.38 1.57
N GLY A 68 0.84 15.39 1.06
CA GLY A 68 2.26 15.17 1.34
C GLY A 68 2.49 14.33 2.60
N ASP A 69 1.51 13.55 3.03
CA ASP A 69 1.67 12.62 4.15
C ASP A 69 2.37 11.34 3.68
N VAL A 70 3.24 10.80 4.52
CA VAL A 70 3.84 9.47 4.40
C VAL A 70 3.65 8.77 5.73
N ILE A 71 2.86 7.69 5.74
CA ILE A 71 2.39 7.04 6.96
C ILE A 71 2.72 5.56 6.89
N GLU A 72 3.42 5.06 7.91
CA GLU A 72 3.69 3.64 8.12
C GLU A 72 2.83 3.14 9.29
N PRO A 73 1.99 2.10 9.10
CA PRO A 73 1.24 1.51 10.20
C PRO A 73 2.12 0.57 11.02
N GLU A 74 1.84 0.48 12.32
CA GLU A 74 2.60 -0.34 13.27
C GLU A 74 2.65 -1.84 12.90
N GLU A 75 1.55 -2.41 12.40
CA GLU A 75 1.44 -3.83 12.04
C GLU A 75 1.67 -4.09 10.54
N GLY A 76 2.09 -3.10 9.76
CA GLY A 76 2.31 -3.26 8.31
C GLY A 76 1.05 -3.48 7.46
N ILE A 77 -0.14 -3.52 8.06
CA ILE A 77 -1.42 -3.72 7.37
C ILE A 77 -2.02 -2.37 6.95
N ILE A 78 -2.26 -2.21 5.64
CA ILE A 78 -2.90 -1.04 5.05
C ILE A 78 -4.05 -1.48 4.14
N GLY A 79 -5.21 -0.82 4.29
CA GLY A 79 -6.33 -0.93 3.35
C GLY A 79 -6.82 0.44 2.93
N ILE A 80 -6.99 0.64 1.62
CA ILE A 80 -7.51 1.86 1.00
C ILE A 80 -8.77 1.54 0.17
N GLY A 81 -9.47 2.60 -0.25
CA GLY A 81 -10.70 2.46 -1.03
C GLY A 81 -11.92 2.09 -0.18
N SER A 82 -13.05 1.85 -0.84
CA SER A 82 -14.37 1.68 -0.21
C SER A 82 -14.44 0.50 0.77
N GLY A 83 -13.77 -0.61 0.48
CA GLY A 83 -13.66 -1.79 1.35
C GLY A 83 -12.49 -1.76 2.33
N GLY A 84 -11.63 -0.73 2.27
CA GLY A 84 -10.32 -0.71 2.92
C GLY A 84 -10.40 -0.90 4.44
N MET A 85 -11.35 -0.26 5.11
CA MET A 85 -11.52 -0.39 6.56
C MET A 85 -11.94 -1.80 6.99
N PHE A 86 -12.85 -2.45 6.26
CA PHE A 86 -13.29 -3.81 6.57
C PHE A 86 -12.16 -4.81 6.35
N ALA A 87 -11.43 -4.67 5.23
CA ALA A 87 -10.27 -5.51 4.94
C ALA A 87 -9.18 -5.32 6.00
N THR A 88 -8.86 -4.08 6.37
CA THR A 88 -7.84 -3.78 7.39
C THR A 88 -8.23 -4.39 8.74
N ALA A 89 -9.47 -4.17 9.20
CA ALA A 89 -9.93 -4.71 10.47
C ALA A 89 -9.90 -6.25 10.50
N ALA A 90 -10.33 -6.89 9.41
CA ALA A 90 -10.28 -8.33 9.27
C ALA A 90 -8.84 -8.86 9.25
N ALA A 91 -7.94 -8.22 8.50
CA ALA A 91 -6.54 -8.62 8.43
C ALA A 91 -5.85 -8.50 9.80
N ARG A 92 -6.10 -7.42 10.54
CA ARG A 92 -5.57 -7.24 11.90
C ARG A 92 -6.05 -8.33 12.86
N ALA A 93 -7.31 -8.74 12.75
CA ALA A 93 -7.83 -9.84 13.57
C ALA A 93 -7.23 -11.22 13.20
N LEU A 94 -6.57 -11.33 12.04
CA LEU A 94 -6.02 -12.58 11.51
C LEU A 94 -4.49 -12.66 11.60
N ILE A 95 -3.79 -11.56 11.89
CA ILE A 95 -2.33 -11.52 11.82
C ILE A 95 -1.65 -12.44 12.84
N ASP A 96 -2.24 -12.58 14.03
CA ASP A 96 -1.74 -13.46 15.10
C ASP A 96 -2.32 -14.88 15.04
N VAL A 97 -3.10 -15.20 14.00
CA VAL A 97 -3.68 -16.54 13.84
C VAL A 97 -2.59 -17.49 13.35
N PRO A 98 -2.34 -18.60 14.04
CA PRO A 98 -1.33 -19.58 13.62
C PRO A 98 -1.60 -20.11 12.21
N ASP A 99 -0.52 -20.46 11.51
CA ASP A 99 -0.54 -21.08 10.17
C ASP A 99 -1.20 -20.22 9.07
N MET A 100 -1.29 -18.90 9.27
CA MET A 100 -1.75 -17.95 8.25
C MET A 100 -0.59 -17.12 7.71
N ASP A 101 -0.30 -17.26 6.42
CA ASP A 101 0.64 -16.38 5.71
C ASP A 101 -0.04 -15.07 5.24
N ALA A 102 0.77 -14.11 4.78
CA ALA A 102 0.29 -12.80 4.34
C ALA A 102 -0.74 -12.88 3.19
N GLU A 103 -0.57 -13.85 2.27
CA GLU A 103 -1.52 -14.04 1.17
C GLU A 103 -2.86 -14.58 1.68
N ALA A 104 -2.84 -15.57 2.57
CA ALA A 104 -4.02 -16.15 3.18
C ALA A 104 -4.80 -15.10 4.00
N ILE A 105 -4.09 -14.29 4.79
CA ILE A 105 -4.67 -13.17 5.54
C ILE A 105 -5.33 -12.18 4.57
N GLY A 106 -4.60 -11.73 3.54
CA GLY A 106 -5.11 -10.77 2.55
C GLY A 106 -6.35 -11.28 1.82
N ARG A 107 -6.35 -12.54 1.37
CA ARG A 107 -7.50 -13.16 0.69
C ARG A 107 -8.71 -13.29 1.62
N LYS A 108 -8.51 -13.70 2.87
CA LYS A 108 -9.60 -13.85 3.85
C LYS A 108 -10.20 -12.49 4.20
N ALA A 109 -9.36 -11.48 4.44
CA ALA A 109 -9.76 -10.11 4.72
C ALA A 109 -10.55 -9.49 3.58
N MET A 110 -10.09 -9.65 2.34
CA MET A 110 -10.82 -9.17 1.14
C MET A 110 -12.16 -9.89 0.96
N GLY A 111 -12.24 -11.18 1.29
CA GLY A 111 -13.51 -11.91 1.32
C GLY A 111 -14.52 -11.30 2.29
N ILE A 112 -14.08 -10.93 3.49
CA ILE A 112 -14.93 -10.25 4.48
C ILE A 112 -15.33 -8.85 3.98
N ALA A 113 -14.40 -8.10 3.41
CA ALA A 113 -14.69 -6.78 2.85
C ALA A 113 -15.73 -6.83 1.72
N ALA A 114 -15.68 -7.85 0.86
CA ALA A 114 -16.65 -8.05 -0.21
C ALA A 114 -18.05 -8.43 0.31
N ASP A 115 -18.15 -9.09 1.47
CA ASP A 115 -19.42 -9.41 2.09
C ASP A 115 -20.03 -8.20 2.83
N MET A 116 -19.18 -7.27 3.27
CA MET A 116 -19.60 -6.11 4.06
C MET A 116 -19.81 -4.82 3.26
N CYS A 117 -19.01 -4.58 2.22
CA CYS A 117 -19.01 -3.33 1.46
C CYS A 117 -19.67 -3.52 0.10
N VAL A 118 -20.79 -2.81 -0.13
CA VAL A 118 -21.54 -2.84 -1.41
C VAL A 118 -20.71 -2.42 -2.64
N TYR A 119 -19.58 -1.74 -2.43
CA TYR A 119 -18.66 -1.30 -3.48
C TYR A 119 -17.44 -2.22 -3.65
N THR A 120 -17.34 -3.32 -2.90
CA THR A 120 -16.26 -4.29 -2.99
C THR A 120 -16.84 -5.64 -3.43
N ASN A 121 -16.23 -6.29 -4.40
CA ASN A 121 -16.69 -7.59 -4.92
C ASN A 121 -15.63 -8.68 -4.70
N ARG A 122 -15.92 -9.90 -5.17
CA ARG A 122 -15.04 -11.07 -5.02
C ARG A 122 -13.98 -11.23 -6.12
N ASN A 123 -13.77 -10.19 -6.93
CA ASN A 123 -12.81 -10.19 -8.02
C ASN A 123 -11.62 -9.30 -7.65
N TRP A 124 -10.55 -9.91 -7.12
CA TRP A 124 -9.32 -9.21 -6.79
C TRP A 124 -8.11 -9.92 -7.41
N ILE A 125 -7.06 -9.13 -7.62
CA ILE A 125 -5.76 -9.61 -8.09
C ILE A 125 -4.82 -9.60 -6.89
N THR A 126 -4.00 -10.64 -6.79
CA THR A 126 -3.02 -10.78 -5.72
C THR A 126 -1.62 -10.63 -6.33
N HIS A 127 -0.80 -9.82 -5.66
CA HIS A 127 0.63 -9.69 -5.94
C HIS A 127 1.39 -9.98 -4.65
N THR A 128 2.42 -10.78 -4.75
CA THR A 128 3.33 -11.10 -3.64
C THR A 128 4.75 -10.68 -4.02
N ILE A 129 5.54 -10.35 -3.02
CA ILE A 129 6.98 -10.10 -3.16
C ILE A 129 7.71 -11.05 -2.23
N ASP A 130 8.82 -11.60 -2.71
CA ASP A 130 9.70 -12.39 -1.87
C ASP A 130 10.44 -11.46 -0.92
N ILE A 131 10.40 -11.79 0.38
CA ILE A 131 11.16 -11.08 1.40
C ILE A 131 12.48 -11.85 1.55
N PRO A 132 13.64 -11.23 1.20
CA PRO A 132 14.93 -11.87 1.43
C PRO A 132 15.10 -12.15 2.93
N PRO A 133 15.77 -13.25 3.31
CA PRO A 133 15.99 -13.58 4.70
C PRO A 133 16.72 -12.42 5.41
N PRO A 134 16.42 -12.18 6.70
CA PRO A 134 17.12 -11.15 7.46
C PRO A 134 18.64 -11.42 7.39
N PRO A 135 19.48 -10.37 7.35
CA PRO A 135 20.92 -10.55 7.39
C PRO A 135 21.28 -11.37 8.63
N PRO A 136 22.28 -12.26 8.55
CA PRO A 136 22.72 -13.03 9.71
C PRO A 136 23.05 -12.05 10.84
N GLU A 137 22.52 -12.32 12.04
CA GLU A 137 22.81 -11.52 13.23
C GLU A 137 24.32 -11.40 13.37
N ALA A 138 24.83 -10.16 13.43
CA ALA A 138 26.23 -9.91 13.68
C ALA A 138 26.53 -10.32 15.13
N GLU A 139 27.27 -11.42 15.32
CA GLU A 139 27.90 -11.78 16.60
C GLU A 139 28.85 -10.69 17.11
#